data_AF-A0A3N5QBL9-F1
#
_entry.id   AF-A0A3N5QBL9-F1
#
_cell.length_a   1.000
_cell.length_b   1.000
_cell.length_c   1.000
_cell.angle_alpha   90.00
_cell.angle_beta   90.00
_cell.angle_gamma   90.00
#
_symmetry.space_group_name_H-M   'P 1'
#
loop_
_entity.id
_entity.type
_entity.pdbx_description
1 polymer ?
#
loop_
_entity_poly.entity_id
_entity_poly.type
_entity_poly.pdbx_seq_one_letter_code
_entity_poly.pdbx_strand_id
1 'polypeptide(L)'
;CKSELYKKYSPSNYVDNFSTPTLILTGEKDYRVPYTQSIQYFSTLQTLGIDSRLIIFKNDGHWPGNVKSMPLYYNAHLEWFHKYLGGEPAPYDSKKMVINTAFE
;
A
#
# COMPACT_ATOMS: atom_id res chain seq x y z
N CYS A 1 -23.91 -11.98 7.71
CA CYS A 1 -24.10 -11.19 6.47
C CYS A 1 -24.18 -12.12 5.27
N LYS A 2 -25.33 -12.19 4.56
CA LYS A 2 -25.56 -13.09 3.41
C LYS A 2 -26.25 -12.36 2.24
N SER A 3 -25.99 -11.06 2.07
CA SER A 3 -26.51 -10.35 0.91
C SER A 3 -25.64 -10.66 -0.31
N GLU A 4 -26.26 -11.13 -1.39
CA GLU A 4 -25.58 -11.47 -2.65
C GLU A 4 -24.86 -10.26 -3.26
N LEU A 5 -25.34 -9.03 -2.99
CA LEU A 5 -24.67 -7.80 -3.44
C LEU A 5 -23.30 -7.61 -2.77
N TYR A 6 -23.19 -7.90 -1.47
CA TYR A 6 -21.89 -7.81 -0.77
C TYR A 6 -20.89 -8.82 -1.31
N LYS A 7 -21.34 -10.02 -1.70
CA LYS A 7 -20.46 -11.00 -2.35
C LYS A 7 -20.03 -10.53 -3.73
N LYS A 8 -20.98 -10.10 -4.55
CA LYS A 8 -20.73 -9.66 -5.93
C LYS A 8 -19.75 -8.48 -6.02
N TYR A 9 -19.80 -7.55 -5.07
CA TYR A 9 -18.98 -6.33 -5.13
C TYR A 9 -17.77 -6.35 -4.20
N SER A 10 -17.48 -7.46 -3.51
CA SER A 10 -16.25 -7.57 -2.70
C SER A 10 -15.09 -8.06 -3.57
N PRO A 11 -14.00 -7.27 -3.72
CA PRO A 11 -12.83 -7.67 -4.49
C PRO A 11 -12.17 -8.96 -3.97
N SER A 12 -12.31 -9.23 -2.67
CA SER A 12 -11.80 -10.43 -2.00
C SER A 12 -12.36 -11.75 -2.56
N ASN A 13 -13.44 -11.71 -3.35
CA ASN A 13 -14.03 -12.90 -3.96
C ASN A 13 -13.47 -13.20 -5.36
N TYR A 14 -12.56 -12.36 -5.87
CA TYR A 14 -11.99 -12.44 -7.21
C TYR A 14 -10.47 -12.58 -7.18
N VAL A 15 -9.93 -13.21 -6.13
CA VAL A 15 -8.48 -13.36 -5.89
C VAL A 15 -7.76 -14.05 -7.04
N ASP A 16 -8.44 -14.98 -7.73
CA ASP A 16 -7.88 -15.73 -8.87
C ASP A 16 -7.57 -14.83 -10.08
N ASN A 17 -8.15 -13.63 -10.14
CA ASN A 17 -7.89 -12.66 -11.20
C ASN A 17 -6.68 -11.75 -10.90
N PHE A 18 -6.10 -11.84 -9.69
CA PHE A 18 -4.97 -10.99 -9.32
C PHE A 18 -3.71 -11.44 -10.05
N SER A 19 -3.03 -10.49 -10.68
CA SER A 19 -1.80 -10.74 -11.44
C SER A 19 -0.85 -9.54 -11.50
N THR A 20 -1.33 -8.34 -11.12
CA THR A 20 -0.57 -7.10 -11.28
C THR A 20 0.24 -6.80 -10.02
N PRO A 21 1.51 -6.39 -10.17
CA PRO A 21 2.29 -5.91 -9.03
C PRO A 21 1.59 -4.77 -8.29
N THR A 22 1.47 -4.88 -6.97
CA THR A 22 0.66 -3.94 -6.18
C THR A 22 1.41 -3.28 -5.02
N LEU A 23 1.38 -1.95 -4.99
CA LEU A 23 1.75 -1.15 -3.81
C LEU A 23 0.52 -0.91 -2.94
N ILE A 24 0.63 -1.20 -1.64
CA ILE A 24 -0.42 -1.03 -0.65
C ILE A 24 0.07 -0.04 0.42
N LEU A 25 -0.68 1.04 0.60
CA LEU A 25 -0.39 2.12 1.55
C LEU A 25 -1.61 2.32 2.45
N THR A 26 -1.42 2.29 3.77
CA THR A 26 -2.54 2.39 4.72
C THR A 26 -2.12 3.07 6.02
N GLY A 27 -3.03 3.79 6.66
CA GLY A 27 -2.85 4.29 8.04
C GLY A 27 -3.28 3.24 9.06
N GLU A 28 -2.55 3.09 10.17
CA GLU A 28 -2.92 2.18 11.26
C GLU A 28 -4.16 2.69 12.02
N LYS A 29 -4.38 4.01 12.03
CA LYS A 29 -5.52 4.66 12.71
C LYS A 29 -6.68 4.97 11.75
N ASP A 30 -6.75 4.30 10.60
CA ASP A 30 -7.92 4.41 9.73
C ASP A 30 -9.08 3.58 10.30
N TYR A 31 -10.00 4.26 10.98
CA TYR A 31 -11.22 3.65 11.54
C TYR A 31 -12.36 3.55 10.52
N ARG A 32 -12.21 4.11 9.31
CA ARG A 32 -13.19 3.98 8.20
C ARG A 32 -12.91 2.73 7.39
N VAL A 33 -11.63 2.52 7.04
CA VAL A 33 -11.14 1.33 6.34
C VAL A 33 -10.02 0.71 7.18
N PRO A 34 -10.33 -0.31 8.02
CA PRO A 34 -9.33 -0.91 8.89
C PRO A 34 -8.13 -1.45 8.11
N TYR A 35 -6.91 -1.14 8.57
CA TYR A 35 -5.65 -1.58 7.94
C TYR A 35 -5.52 -3.11 7.83
N THR A 36 -6.30 -3.86 8.62
CA THR A 36 -6.37 -5.33 8.52
C THR A 36 -6.83 -5.80 7.15
N GLN A 37 -7.67 -5.03 6.44
CA GLN A 37 -8.04 -5.34 5.05
C GLN A 37 -6.82 -5.27 4.13
N SER A 38 -5.96 -4.27 4.32
CA SER A 38 -4.69 -4.12 3.60
C SER A 38 -3.74 -5.28 3.87
N ILE A 39 -3.67 -5.78 5.11
CA ILE A 39 -2.89 -6.96 5.47
C ILE A 39 -3.47 -8.21 4.79
N GLN A 40 -4.78 -8.41 4.81
CA GLN A 40 -5.42 -9.54 4.14
C GLN A 40 -5.12 -9.55 2.64
N TYR A 41 -5.20 -8.38 2.00
CA TYR A 41 -4.88 -8.25 0.58
C TYR A 41 -3.41 -8.55 0.31
N PHE A 42 -2.49 -7.96 1.08
CA PHE A 42 -1.05 -8.21 0.97
C PHE A 42 -0.70 -9.69 1.14
N SER A 43 -1.21 -10.34 2.19
CA SER A 43 -0.97 -11.77 2.43
C SER A 43 -1.48 -12.65 1.30
N THR A 44 -2.61 -12.29 0.69
CA THR A 44 -3.16 -12.99 -0.48
C THR A 44 -2.22 -12.85 -1.68
N LEU A 45 -1.76 -11.63 -2.00
CA LEU A 45 -0.81 -11.39 -3.08
C LEU A 45 0.51 -12.14 -2.88
N GLN A 46 1.04 -12.14 -1.65
CA GLN A 46 2.25 -12.90 -1.30
C GLN A 46 2.06 -14.40 -1.51
N THR A 47 0.89 -14.94 -1.16
CA THR A 47 0.57 -16.38 -1.35
C THR A 47 0.50 -16.75 -2.85
N LEU A 48 0.04 -15.82 -3.68
CA LEU A 48 -0.01 -15.97 -5.14
C LEU A 48 1.34 -15.68 -5.84
N GLY A 49 2.39 -15.31 -5.09
CA GLY A 49 3.69 -14.95 -5.65
C GLY A 49 3.70 -13.63 -6.43
N ILE A 50 2.69 -12.77 -6.23
CA ILE A 50 2.58 -11.48 -6.89
C ILE A 50 3.45 -10.46 -6.15
N ASP A 51 4.35 -9.80 -6.86
CA ASP A 51 5.20 -8.78 -6.27
C ASP A 51 4.33 -7.67 -5.66
N SER A 52 4.52 -7.48 -4.37
CA SER A 52 3.69 -6.59 -3.58
C SER A 52 4.50 -5.94 -2.48
N ARG A 53 4.15 -4.71 -2.15
CA ARG A 53 4.78 -3.93 -1.08
C ARG A 53 3.69 -3.32 -0.21
N LEU A 54 3.83 -3.49 1.10
CA LEU A 54 2.94 -2.91 2.09
C LEU A 54 3.69 -1.88 2.94
N ILE A 55 3.11 -0.68 3.08
CA ILE A 55 3.57 0.35 4.02
C ILE A 55 2.39 0.72 4.93
N ILE A 56 2.58 0.54 6.24
CA ILE A 56 1.61 0.92 7.27
C ILE A 56 2.12 2.15 8.01
N PHE A 57 1.37 3.24 7.95
CA PHE A 57 1.68 4.47 8.66
C PHE A 57 1.07 4.44 10.06
N LYS A 58 1.91 4.16 11.07
CA LYS A 58 1.51 3.98 12.48
C LYS A 58 0.64 5.11 13.07
N ASN A 59 0.89 6.35 12.64
CA ASN A 59 0.24 7.53 13.22
C ASN A 59 -0.80 8.19 12.31
N ASP A 60 -1.02 7.68 11.10
CA ASP A 60 -1.99 8.25 10.15
C ASP A 60 -3.32 7.52 10.17
N GLY A 61 -4.37 8.26 9.82
CA GLY A 61 -5.73 7.75 9.65
C GLY A 61 -6.05 7.47 8.19
N HIS A 62 -7.26 7.88 7.76
CA HIS A 62 -7.74 7.65 6.40
C HIS A 62 -6.93 8.36 5.30
N TRP A 63 -6.26 9.46 5.66
CA TRP A 63 -5.33 10.16 4.80
C TRP A 63 -4.00 10.34 5.53
N PRO A 64 -2.85 10.20 4.83
CA PRO A 64 -1.56 10.59 5.41
C PRO A 64 -1.60 12.08 5.73
N GLY A 65 -1.40 12.44 7.01
CA GLY A 65 -1.51 13.83 7.47
C GLY A 65 -0.23 14.38 8.06
N ASN A 66 0.72 13.52 8.42
CA ASN A 66 1.95 13.92 9.09
C ASN A 66 3.04 14.39 8.12
N VAL A 67 3.86 15.35 8.57
CA VAL A 67 4.98 15.95 7.82
C VAL A 67 5.97 14.90 7.30
N LYS A 68 6.15 13.77 8.00
CA LYS A 68 7.03 12.67 7.56
C LYS A 68 6.32 11.68 6.62
N SER A 69 5.02 11.50 6.78
CA SER A 69 4.27 10.48 6.06
C SER A 69 3.95 10.90 4.63
N MET A 70 3.60 12.16 4.41
CA MET A 70 3.24 12.65 3.07
C MET A 70 4.42 12.55 2.08
N PRO A 71 5.65 12.97 2.43
CA PRO A 71 6.81 12.77 1.55
C PRO A 71 7.08 11.30 1.26
N LEU A 72 7.02 10.44 2.29
CA LEU A 72 7.21 8.99 2.13
C LEU A 72 6.13 8.38 1.22
N TYR A 73 4.87 8.82 1.37
CA TYR A 73 3.74 8.40 0.55
C TYR A 73 4.01 8.70 -0.94
N TYR A 74 4.36 9.93 -1.29
CA TYR A 74 4.66 10.28 -2.68
C TYR A 74 5.93 9.58 -3.19
N ASN A 75 6.98 9.51 -2.39
CA ASN A 75 8.22 8.83 -2.78
C ASN A 75 7.99 7.35 -3.08
N ALA A 76 7.18 6.66 -2.26
CA ALA A 76 6.85 5.25 -2.48
C ALA A 76 6.06 5.03 -3.79
N HIS A 77 5.18 5.97 -4.18
CA HIS A 77 4.52 5.93 -5.48
C HIS A 77 5.53 6.06 -6.62
N LEU A 78 6.43 7.04 -6.54
CA LEU A 78 7.45 7.27 -7.55
C LEU A 78 8.39 6.06 -7.70
N GLU A 79 8.83 5.45 -6.59
CA GLU A 79 9.63 4.22 -6.63
C GLU A 79 8.89 3.08 -7.33
N TRP A 80 7.59 2.94 -7.05
CA TRP A 80 6.76 1.89 -7.63
C TRP A 80 6.53 2.11 -9.13
N PHE A 81 6.18 3.33 -9.52
CA PHE A 81 6.00 3.69 -10.92
C PHE A 81 7.31 3.56 -11.69
N HIS A 82 8.44 4.02 -11.14
CA HIS A 82 9.74 3.83 -11.77
C HIS A 82 10.06 2.35 -12.02
N LYS A 83 9.80 1.48 -11.03
CA LYS A 83 10.07 0.04 -11.15
C LYS A 83 9.25 -0.64 -12.26
N TYR A 84 7.98 -0.29 -12.45
CA TYR A 84 7.07 -1.02 -13.34
C TYR A 84 6.65 -0.29 -14.61
N LEU A 85 6.69 1.04 -14.60
CA LEU A 85 6.30 1.91 -15.71
C LEU A 85 7.51 2.65 -16.30
N GLY A 86 8.66 2.64 -15.62
CA GLY A 86 9.84 3.42 -16.00
C GLY A 86 9.72 4.91 -15.65
N GLY A 87 10.49 5.75 -16.34
CA GLY A 87 10.60 7.19 -16.06
C GLY A 87 11.73 7.51 -15.09
N GLU A 88 11.76 8.76 -14.60
CA GLU A 88 12.79 9.20 -13.65
C GLU A 88 12.63 8.49 -12.30
N PRO A 89 13.74 8.17 -11.60
CA PRO A 89 13.70 7.55 -10.30
C PRO A 89 13.11 8.50 -9.24
N ALA A 90 12.59 7.92 -8.16
CA ALA A 90 12.19 8.70 -7.00
C ALA A 90 13.41 9.46 -6.43
N PRO A 91 13.21 10.69 -5.93
CA PRO A 91 14.31 11.52 -5.44
C PRO A 91 14.97 10.98 -4.16
N TYR A 92 14.26 10.13 -3.39
CA TYR A 92 14.75 9.57 -2.14
C TYR A 92 14.58 8.04 -2.11
N ASP A 93 15.30 7.39 -1.20
CA ASP A 93 15.09 5.98 -0.86
C ASP A 93 14.09 5.89 0.32
N SER A 94 12.92 5.32 0.08
CA SER A 94 11.87 5.19 1.09
C SER A 94 12.30 4.39 2.32
N LYS A 95 13.23 3.42 2.21
CA LYS A 95 13.76 2.72 3.39
C LYS A 95 14.58 3.66 4.25
N LYS A 96 15.41 4.51 3.65
CA LYS A 96 16.19 5.53 4.35
C LYS A 96 15.28 6.58 4.99
N MET A 97 14.17 6.94 4.34
CA MET A 97 13.19 7.89 4.88
C MET A 97 12.54 7.35 6.16
N VAL A 98 12.23 6.04 6.21
CA VAL A 98 11.63 5.39 7.39
C VAL A 98 12.58 5.40 8.59
N ILE A 99 13.88 5.22 8.36
CA ILE A 99 14.90 5.25 9.44
C ILE A 99 15.48 6.65 9.71
N ASN A 100 14.93 7.70 9.09
CA ASN A 100 15.39 9.10 9.17
C ASN A 100 16.84 9.36 8.70
N THR A 101 17.37 8.57 7.76
CA THR A 101 18.71 8.76 7.17
C THR A 101 18.66 9.27 5.72
N ALA A 102 17.50 9.69 5.25
CA ALA A 102 17.31 10.14 3.86
C ALA A 102 17.77 11.58 3.58
N PHE A 103 18.11 12.36 4.61
CA PHE A 103 18.44 13.78 4.51
C PHE A 103 19.83 14.13 5.07
N GLU A 104 20.69 13.13 5.24
CA GLU A 104 22.10 13.31 5.59
C GLU A 104 22.95 13.60 4.35
#